data_AF-A0A2M8C8C8-F1
#
_entry.id   AF-A0A2M8C8C8-F1
#
_cell.length_a   1.000
_cell.length_b   1.000
_cell.length_c   1.000
_cell.angle_alpha   90.00
_cell.angle_beta   90.00
_cell.angle_gamma   90.00
#
_symmetry.space_group_name_H-M   'P 1'
#
loop_
_entity.id
_entity.type
_entity.pdbx_description
1 polymer ?
#
loop_
_entity_poly.entity_id
_entity_poly.type
_entity_poly.pdbx_seq_one_letter_code
_entity_poly.pdbx_strand_id
1 'polypeptide(L)'
;MHYSRKIPLIILLLFSGLTVLGQFDTEEIDTLENKILYNKQITYGLTFHNLGFGANFRTGKRLTYFKTRMFEIEFFSMRSYKQVKMINPYF
;
A
#
# COMPACT_ATOMS: atom_id res chain seq x y z
N MET A 1 29.29 -1.84 30.10
CA MET A 1 28.09 -1.59 29.25
C MET A 1 28.09 -2.40 27.94
N HIS A 2 28.54 -3.66 27.92
CA HIS A 2 28.59 -4.48 26.68
C HIS A 2 27.48 -5.55 26.59
N TYR A 3 26.95 -6.00 27.74
CA TYR A 3 25.91 -7.03 27.80
C TYR A 3 24.54 -6.55 27.29
N SER A 4 24.25 -5.25 27.40
CA SER A 4 22.97 -4.65 26.94
C SER A 4 22.74 -4.82 25.43
N ARG A 5 23.80 -4.90 24.62
CA ARG A 5 23.70 -5.12 23.16
C ARG A 5 23.32 -6.55 22.77
N LYS A 6 23.51 -7.53 23.68
CA LYS A 6 23.24 -8.95 23.42
C LYS A 6 21.83 -9.37 23.85
N ILE A 7 21.17 -8.56 24.68
CA ILE A 7 19.78 -8.76 25.14
C ILE A 7 18.79 -8.98 23.98
N PRO A 8 18.76 -8.18 22.90
CA PRO A 8 17.80 -8.40 21.83
C PRO A 8 18.01 -9.75 21.11
N LEU A 9 19.25 -10.22 21.03
CA LEU A 9 19.60 -11.46 20.35
C LEU A 9 19.18 -12.69 21.16
N ILE A 10 19.26 -12.59 22.49
CA ILE A 10 18.75 -13.62 23.41
C ILE A 10 17.22 -13.69 23.35
N ILE A 11 16.55 -12.54 23.31
CA ILE A 11 15.09 -12.48 23.16
C ILE A 11 14.68 -13.14 21.84
N LEU A 12 15.33 -12.81 20.73
CA LEU A 12 15.07 -13.42 19.42
C LEU A 12 15.20 -14.95 19.45
N LEU A 13 16.21 -15.47 20.15
CA LEU A 13 16.49 -16.91 20.25
C LEU A 13 15.47 -17.66 21.13
N LEU A 14 14.84 -16.97 22.09
CA LEU A 14 13.75 -17.55 22.88
C LEU A 14 12.45 -17.72 22.07
N PHE A 15 12.24 -16.89 21.04
CA PHE A 15 11.05 -16.99 20.17
C PHE A 15 11.19 -18.06 19.07
N SER A 16 12.38 -18.58 18.78
CA SER A 16 12.58 -19.54 17.68
C SER A 16 12.03 -20.95 17.93
N GLY A 17 11.69 -21.28 19.18
CA GLY A 17 11.17 -22.60 19.56
C GLY A 17 9.65 -22.68 19.71
N LEU A 18 8.94 -21.56 19.53
CA LEU A 18 7.48 -21.55 19.69
C LEU A 18 6.82 -22.07 18.42
N THR A 19 6.07 -23.16 18.55
CA THR A 19 5.17 -23.63 17.49
C THR A 19 4.03 -22.63 17.37
N VAL A 20 4.06 -21.82 16.30
CA VAL A 20 2.96 -20.93 15.95
C VAL A 20 1.85 -21.79 15.37
N LEU A 21 0.78 -22.00 16.13
CA LEU A 21 -0.48 -22.50 15.58
C LEU A 21 -1.17 -21.31 14.90
N GLY A 22 -1.38 -21.42 13.59
CA GLY A 22 -2.18 -20.45 12.85
C GLY A 22 -3.63 -20.47 13.35
N GLN A 23 -4.35 -19.37 13.14
CA GLN A 23 -5.78 -19.33 13.35
C GLN A 23 -6.45 -20.36 12.42
N PHE A 24 -7.20 -21.30 13.00
CA PHE A 24 -8.07 -22.18 12.24
C PHE A 24 -9.45 -21.52 12.14
N ASP A 25 -9.91 -21.31 10.91
CA ASP A 25 -11.24 -20.78 10.66
C ASP A 25 -12.29 -21.87 10.97
N THR A 26 -12.87 -21.79 12.16
CA THR A 26 -13.96 -22.69 12.63
C THR A 26 -15.36 -22.15 12.31
N GLU A 27 -15.45 -20.96 11.73
CA GLU A 27 -16.71 -20.27 11.43
C GLU A 27 -17.27 -20.71 10.06
N GLU A 28 -18.60 -20.75 9.92
CA GLU A 28 -19.22 -20.89 8.60
C GLU A 28 -18.76 -19.73 7.70
N ILE A 29 -18.31 -20.06 6.48
CA ILE A 29 -17.87 -19.06 5.51
C ILE A 29 -19.06 -18.15 5.19
N ASP A 30 -18.95 -16.87 5.58
CA ASP A 30 -19.94 -15.86 5.23
C ASP A 30 -19.95 -15.65 3.69
N THR A 31 -20.91 -16.28 3.03
CA THR A 31 -21.10 -16.15 1.57
C THR A 31 -21.91 -14.92 1.17
N LEU A 32 -22.39 -14.13 2.15
CA LEU A 32 -23.26 -12.99 1.91
C LEU A 32 -22.48 -11.87 1.20
N GLU A 33 -21.20 -11.69 1.52
CA GLU A 33 -20.29 -10.79 0.79
C GLU A 33 -20.24 -11.11 -0.71
N ASN A 34 -20.18 -12.40 -1.07
CA ASN A 34 -20.15 -12.85 -2.47
C ASN A 34 -21.48 -12.62 -3.22
N LYS A 35 -22.56 -12.29 -2.52
CA LYS A 35 -23.89 -11.99 -3.10
C LYS A 35 -24.16 -10.48 -3.22
N ILE A 36 -23.30 -9.62 -2.67
CA ILE A 36 -23.51 -8.18 -2.65
C ILE A 36 -22.88 -7.53 -3.88
N LEU A 37 -23.72 -6.85 -4.66
CA LEU A 37 -23.30 -6.11 -5.83
C LEU A 37 -22.99 -4.64 -5.45
N TYR A 38 -21.71 -4.26 -5.35
CA TYR A 38 -21.35 -2.89 -4.98
C TYR A 38 -21.70 -1.86 -6.08
N ASN A 39 -22.52 -0.88 -5.74
CA ASN A 39 -22.97 0.16 -6.67
C ASN A 39 -21.96 1.30 -6.87
N LYS A 40 -21.06 1.50 -5.90
CA LYS A 40 -20.06 2.57 -5.90
C LYS A 40 -18.69 1.99 -5.56
N GLN A 41 -17.69 2.41 -6.30
CA GLN A 41 -16.29 2.07 -6.08
C GLN A 41 -15.51 3.37 -5.91
N ILE A 42 -14.64 3.43 -4.92
CA ILE A 42 -13.73 4.56 -4.71
C ILE A 42 -12.36 3.97 -4.41
N THR A 43 -11.34 4.47 -5.08
CA THR A 43 -9.96 4.04 -4.92
C THR A 43 -9.08 5.28 -4.82
N TYR A 44 -8.18 5.27 -3.87
CA TYR A 44 -7.13 6.27 -3.70
C TYR A 44 -5.79 5.54 -3.76
N GLY A 45 -4.77 6.19 -4.30
CA GLY A 45 -3.44 5.63 -4.37
C GLY A 45 -2.38 6.71 -4.28
N LEU A 46 -1.27 6.34 -3.65
CA LEU A 46 -0.07 7.16 -3.58
C LEU A 46 1.05 6.36 -4.25
N THR A 47 1.83 7.04 -5.09
CA THR A 47 2.96 6.43 -5.77
C THR A 47 4.24 7.15 -5.35
N PHE A 48 5.21 6.36 -4.89
CA PHE A 48 6.51 6.85 -4.46
C PHE A 48 7.57 6.35 -5.45
N HIS A 49 8.31 7.27 -6.05
CA HIS A 49 9.38 6.98 -6.99
C HIS A 49 10.61 7.84 -6.69
N ASN A 50 11.81 7.35 -7.00
CA ASN A 50 13.05 8.10 -6.72
C ASN A 50 13.09 9.47 -7.43
N LEU A 51 12.39 9.60 -8.56
CA LEU A 51 12.32 10.83 -9.35
C LEU A 51 11.10 11.69 -9.04
N GLY A 52 10.21 11.25 -8.15
CA GLY A 52 9.07 12.04 -7.71
C GLY A 52 7.90 11.21 -7.20
N PHE A 53 6.75 11.86 -7.06
CA PHE A 53 5.62 11.33 -6.33
C PHE A 53 4.35 11.51 -7.14
N GLY A 54 3.42 10.59 -6.96
CA GLY A 54 2.12 10.63 -7.59
C GLY A 54 1.00 10.39 -6.59
N ALA A 55 -0.17 10.90 -6.92
CA ALA A 55 -1.42 10.58 -6.26
C ALA A 55 -2.47 10.28 -7.32
N ASN A 56 -3.29 9.27 -7.08
CA ASN A 56 -4.40 8.93 -7.95
C ASN A 56 -5.70 8.85 -7.16
N PHE A 57 -6.77 9.23 -7.83
CA PHE A 57 -8.13 9.14 -7.34
C PHE A 57 -9.00 8.58 -8.46
N ARG A 58 -9.69 7.48 -8.15
CA ARG A 58 -10.63 6.82 -9.07
C ARG A 58 -11.95 6.62 -8.36
N THR A 59 -13.04 6.96 -9.04
CA THR A 59 -14.40 6.71 -8.57
C THR A 59 -15.23 6.10 -9.68
N GLY A 60 -16.02 5.10 -9.34
CA GLY A 60 -16.87 4.35 -10.25
C GLY A 60 -18.29 4.29 -9.72
N LYS A 61 -19.27 4.57 -10.58
CA LYS A 61 -20.69 4.32 -10.28
C LYS A 61 -21.25 3.32 -11.29
N ARG A 62 -21.82 2.24 -10.77
CA ARG A 62 -22.56 1.24 -11.53
C ARG A 62 -23.83 1.89 -12.09
N LEU A 63 -24.04 1.81 -13.40
CA LEU A 63 -25.28 2.27 -14.05
C LEU A 63 -26.24 1.10 -14.29
N THR A 64 -25.71 -0.06 -14.66
CA THR A 64 -26.44 -1.32 -14.82
C THR A 64 -25.55 -2.49 -14.41
N TYR A 65 -26.09 -3.70 -14.35
CA TYR A 65 -25.30 -4.91 -14.05
C TYR A 65 -24.05 -5.08 -14.93
N PHE A 66 -24.11 -4.64 -16.20
CA PHE A 66 -23.04 -4.78 -17.18
C PHE A 66 -22.26 -3.50 -17.47
N LYS A 67 -22.69 -2.34 -16.94
CA LYS A 67 -22.11 -1.04 -17.28
C LYS A 67 -21.78 -0.22 -16.04
N THR A 68 -20.52 0.19 -15.95
CA THR A 68 -20.00 1.08 -14.92
C THR A 68 -19.43 2.33 -15.58
N ARG A 69 -19.77 3.50 -15.03
CA ARG A 69 -19.12 4.76 -15.41
C ARG A 69 -17.99 5.04 -14.43
N MET A 70 -16.79 5.24 -14.96
CA MET A 70 -15.58 5.52 -14.20
C MET A 70 -15.13 6.97 -14.41
N PHE A 71 -14.56 7.56 -13.38
CA PHE A 71 -13.87 8.83 -13.40
C PHE A 71 -12.54 8.67 -12.67
N GLU A 72 -11.48 9.20 -13.27
CA GLU A 72 -10.12 9.04 -12.77
C GLU A 72 -9.34 10.33 -12.95
N ILE A 73 -8.62 10.71 -11.90
CA ILE A 73 -7.65 11.80 -11.89
C ILE A 73 -6.35 11.23 -11.37
N GLU A 74 -5.27 11.52 -12.09
CA GLU A 74 -3.93 11.19 -11.67
C GLU A 74 -3.07 12.46 -11.70
N PHE A 75 -2.34 12.68 -10.60
CA PHE A 75 -1.36 13.74 -10.49
C PHE A 75 0.00 13.11 -10.26
N PHE A 76 0.99 13.48 -11.07
CA PHE A 76 2.34 12.95 -10.97
C PHE A 76 3.38 14.05 -11.11
N SER A 77 4.31 14.07 -10.17
CA SER A 77 5.53 14.86 -10.24
C SER A 77 6.67 13.91 -10.62
N MET A 78 7.33 14.18 -11.74
CA MET A 78 8.56 13.48 -12.14
C MET A 78 9.61 14.48 -12.56
N ARG A 79 10.79 14.37 -11.98
CA ARG A 79 11.98 15.09 -12.44
C ARG A 79 12.58 14.40 -13.66
N SER A 80 13.05 15.20 -14.61
CA SER A 80 13.79 14.66 -15.76
C SER A 80 15.16 14.16 -15.33
N TYR A 81 15.57 13.00 -15.85
CA TYR A 81 16.89 12.41 -15.62
C TYR A 81 18.05 13.31 -16.10
N LYS A 82 17.80 14.21 -17.05
CA LYS A 82 18.81 15.18 -17.55
C LYS A 82 18.82 16.50 -16.77
N GLN A 83 18.00 16.66 -15.74
CA GLN A 83 17.95 17.87 -14.96
C GLN A 83 19.10 17.89 -13.95
N VAL A 84 20.28 18.34 -14.39
CA VAL A 84 21.40 18.65 -13.50
C VAL A 84 21.13 20.02 -12.87
N LYS A 85 21.17 20.12 -11.54
CA LYS A 85 21.16 21.43 -10.87
C LYS A 85 22.43 22.18 -11.29
N MET A 86 22.30 23.23 -12.09
CA MET A 86 23.40 24.18 -12.29
C MET A 86 23.52 25.02 -11.02
N ILE A 87 24.57 24.77 -10.25
CA ILE A 87 24.95 25.63 -9.13
C ILE A 87 25.56 26.88 -9.76
N ASN A 88 25.08 28.07 -9.39
CA ASN A 88 25.68 29.31 -9.84
C ASN A 88 27.11 29.40 -9.27
N PRO A 89 28.18 29.39 -10.08
CA PRO A 89 29.54 29.44 -9.57
C PRO A 89 29.94 30.83 -9.05
N TYR A 90 29.07 31.84 -9.18
CA TYR A 90 29.36 33.23 -8.85
C TYR A 90 28.61 33.77 -7.63
N PHE A 91 27.89 32.94 -6.86
CA PHE A 91 27.28 33.29 -5.57
C PHE A 91 27.53 32.19 -4.53
#